data_AF-R7SK02-F1
#
_entry.id   AF-R7SK02-F1
#
_cell.length_a   1.000
_cell.length_b   1.000
_cell.length_c   1.000
_cell.angle_alpha   90.00
_cell.angle_beta   90.00
_cell.angle_gamma   90.00
#
_symmetry.space_group_name_H-M   'P 1'
#
loop_
_entity.id
_entity.type
_entity.pdbx_description
1 polymer ?
#
loop_
_entity_poly.entity_id
_entity_poly.type
_entity_poly.pdbx_seq_one_letter_code
_entity_poly.pdbx_strand_id
1 'polypeptide(L)'
;MFCTIPRVAGRVLGYALIYAPSDVGRDCVAREVQDRHNDPEVLVGLAHLYIYGLIRIYWRAFFFLDYPMFINPWAVKNPKGPTPLISADSSPRQSFDVTLEGDARTRVEPGVSPQDLKDVMMGRDKYRCVFTHKPDGDSVLGGVVSVDLQTLRASGGAVDLQVAHIISHSLTADVGGMTRSAHDKLQWASSAAAVLDRFAGIEIKSILRNLDVHNPLNAFMTSHDPHVRFDGLDMWLTPSKARPLFVN
;
A
#
# COMPACT_ATOMS: atom_id res chain seq x y z
N MET A 1 13.20 22.30 11.39
CA MET A 1 11.93 22.79 11.97
C MET A 1 10.87 21.78 11.58
N PHE A 2 10.14 21.21 12.53
CA PHE A 2 9.05 20.29 12.19
C PHE A 2 7.94 21.03 11.46
N CYS A 3 7.31 20.37 10.50
CA CYS A 3 6.10 20.89 9.86
C CYS A 3 4.84 20.71 10.72
N THR A 4 4.92 19.96 11.83
CA THR A 4 3.77 19.60 12.66
C THR A 4 3.61 20.54 13.85
N ILE A 5 2.49 21.27 13.90
CA ILE A 5 2.14 22.16 15.01
C ILE A 5 1.86 21.32 16.28
N PRO A 6 2.26 21.73 17.50
CA PRO A 6 2.10 20.94 18.73
C PRO A 6 0.67 20.40 18.97
N ARG A 7 -0.36 21.18 18.64
CA ARG A 7 -1.76 20.75 18.74
C ARG A 7 -2.09 19.59 17.79
N VAL A 8 -1.54 19.62 16.58
CA VAL A 8 -1.69 18.51 15.61
C VAL A 8 -0.90 17.30 16.11
N ALA A 9 0.31 17.51 16.62
CA ALA A 9 1.12 16.43 17.18
C ALA A 9 0.39 15.70 18.33
N GLY A 10 -0.15 16.43 19.30
CA GLY A 10 -0.92 15.83 20.39
C GLY A 10 -2.16 15.06 19.92
N ARG A 11 -2.88 15.56 18.91
CA ARG A 11 -4.01 14.84 18.31
C ARG A 11 -3.58 13.54 17.62
N VAL A 12 -2.51 13.59 16.85
CA VAL A 12 -1.98 12.42 16.14
C VAL A 12 -1.56 11.34 17.14
N LEU A 13 -0.83 11.71 18.20
CA LEU A 13 -0.42 10.76 19.24
C LEU A 13 -1.63 10.19 20.00
N GLY A 14 -2.63 11.03 20.32
CA GLY A 14 -3.89 10.56 20.91
C GLY A 14 -4.63 9.57 20.01
N TYR A 15 -4.71 9.84 18.71
CA TYR A 15 -5.30 8.91 17.75
C TYR A 15 -4.49 7.62 17.59
N ALA A 16 -3.16 7.71 17.59
CA ALA A 16 -2.29 6.53 17.56
C ALA A 16 -2.54 5.61 18.76
N LEU A 17 -2.82 6.16 19.94
CA LEU A 17 -3.21 5.36 21.13
C LEU A 17 -4.59 4.73 21.01
N ILE A 18 -5.57 5.47 20.47
CA ILE A 18 -6.97 4.98 20.36
C ILE A 18 -7.11 3.92 19.27
N TYR A 19 -6.41 4.11 18.14
CA TYR A 19 -6.57 3.32 16.93
C TYR A 19 -5.37 2.42 16.61
N ALA A 20 -4.47 2.19 17.58
CA ALA A 20 -3.44 1.15 17.43
C ALA A 20 -4.12 -0.20 17.12
N PRO A 21 -3.65 -0.94 16.10
CA PRO A 21 -4.31 -2.16 15.64
C PRO A 21 -4.05 -3.37 16.55
N SER A 22 -3.14 -3.25 17.53
CA SER A 22 -2.83 -4.28 18.52
C SER A 22 -2.50 -3.68 19.88
N ASP A 23 -2.65 -4.47 20.94
CA ASP A 23 -2.25 -4.09 22.30
C ASP A 23 -0.75 -3.80 22.37
N VAL A 24 0.07 -4.62 21.71
CA VAL A 24 1.52 -4.43 21.61
C VAL A 24 1.87 -3.07 20.97
N GLY A 25 1.19 -2.73 19.88
CA GLY A 25 1.36 -1.45 19.21
C GLY A 25 0.95 -0.26 20.09
N ARG A 26 -0.19 -0.39 20.77
CA ARG A 26 -0.67 0.60 21.73
C ARG A 26 0.30 0.83 22.87
N ASP A 27 0.84 -0.24 23.45
CA ASP A 27 1.80 -0.20 24.55
C ASP A 27 3.14 0.40 24.10
N CYS A 28 3.54 0.19 22.85
CA CYS A 28 4.69 0.88 22.26
C CYS A 28 4.46 2.40 22.20
N VAL A 29 3.34 2.84 21.64
CA VAL A 29 2.99 4.27 21.54
C VAL A 29 2.90 4.89 22.93
N ALA A 30 2.23 4.21 23.88
CA ALA A 30 2.05 4.70 25.24
C ALA A 30 3.38 4.93 25.96
N ARG A 31 4.28 3.94 25.89
CA ARG A 31 5.63 4.07 26.47
C ARG A 31 6.42 5.21 25.84
N GLU A 32 6.39 5.35 24.52
CA GLU A 32 7.12 6.43 23.83
C GLU A 32 6.63 7.83 24.20
N VAL A 33 5.32 7.99 24.36
CA VAL A 33 4.72 9.26 24.82
C VAL A 33 5.10 9.52 26.28
N GLN A 34 5.02 8.50 27.15
CA GLN A 34 5.35 8.63 28.58
C GLN A 34 6.84 8.91 28.80
N ASP A 35 7.73 8.18 28.15
CA ASP A 35 9.19 8.33 28.30
C ASP A 35 9.68 9.72 27.85
N ARG A 36 8.89 10.41 27.01
CA ARG A 36 9.26 11.68 26.37
C ARG A 36 8.34 12.85 26.70
N HIS A 37 7.49 12.71 27.72
CA HIS A 37 6.49 13.74 28.08
C HIS A 37 7.10 15.12 28.39
N ASN A 38 8.35 15.16 28.87
CA ASN A 38 9.07 16.40 29.18
C ASN A 38 9.84 17.00 27.98
N ASP A 39 9.77 16.37 26.81
CA ASP A 39 10.48 16.82 25.62
C ASP A 39 9.50 17.05 24.45
N PRO A 40 8.91 18.26 24.38
CA PRO A 40 7.97 18.62 23.32
C PRO A 40 8.54 18.46 21.91
N GLU A 41 9.85 18.66 21.74
CA GLU A 41 10.52 18.52 20.43
C GLU A 41 10.45 17.07 19.94
N VAL A 42 10.72 16.13 20.83
CA VAL A 42 10.67 14.69 20.55
C VAL A 42 9.24 14.22 20.33
N LEU A 43 8.26 14.72 21.09
CA LEU A 43 6.85 14.39 20.87
C LEU A 43 6.34 14.87 19.50
N VAL A 44 6.76 16.05 19.08
CA VAL A 44 6.46 16.54 17.72
C VAL A 44 7.14 15.67 16.66
N GLY A 45 8.38 15.25 16.91
CA GLY A 45 9.09 14.29 16.04
C GLY A 45 8.38 12.93 15.96
N LEU A 46 7.91 12.40 17.08
CA LEU A 46 7.15 11.14 17.12
C LEU A 46 5.83 11.25 16.36
N ALA A 47 5.10 12.35 16.53
CA ALA A 47 3.89 12.58 15.74
C ALA A 47 4.19 12.69 14.23
N HIS A 48 5.29 13.36 13.88
CA HIS A 48 5.77 13.44 12.49
C HIS A 48 6.09 12.05 11.93
N LEU A 49 6.73 11.16 12.71
CA LEU A 49 6.97 9.78 12.31
C LEU A 49 5.68 9.03 12.01
N TYR A 50 4.64 9.15 12.83
CA TYR A 50 3.38 8.48 12.52
C TYR A 50 2.69 9.05 11.28
N ILE A 51 2.75 10.36 11.05
CA ILE A 51 2.21 10.97 9.83
C ILE A 51 2.99 10.48 8.59
N TYR A 52 4.31 10.59 8.60
CA TYR A 52 5.14 10.32 7.41
C TYR A 52 5.53 8.85 7.25
N GLY A 53 5.58 8.10 8.34
CA GLY A 53 5.90 6.67 8.36
C GLY A 53 4.69 5.76 8.23
N LEU A 54 3.48 6.20 8.62
CA LEU A 54 2.25 5.40 8.49
C LEU A 54 1.28 5.98 7.46
N ILE A 55 0.85 7.24 7.58
CA ILE A 55 -0.21 7.76 6.69
C ILE A 55 0.32 7.86 5.26
N ARG A 56 1.56 8.34 5.11
CA ARG A 56 2.17 8.54 3.80
C ARG A 56 2.46 7.24 3.04
N ILE A 57 2.68 6.11 3.73
CA ILE A 57 2.95 4.86 3.01
C ILE A 57 1.72 4.31 2.27
N TYR A 58 0.53 4.73 2.70
CA TYR A 58 -0.75 4.42 2.04
C TYR A 58 -1.17 5.53 1.09
N TRP A 59 -0.86 6.79 1.41
CA TRP A 59 -1.32 7.92 0.60
C TRP A 59 -0.49 8.11 -0.66
N ARG A 60 -1.13 7.93 -1.82
CA ARG A 60 -0.60 8.40 -3.09
C ARG A 60 -1.18 9.79 -3.37
N ALA A 61 -0.35 10.83 -3.29
CA ALA A 61 -0.78 12.17 -3.68
C ALA A 61 -1.19 12.13 -5.16
N PHE A 62 -2.50 12.18 -5.39
CA PHE A 62 -3.08 12.36 -6.71
C PHE A 62 -2.73 13.77 -7.15
N PHE A 63 -1.78 13.90 -8.08
CA PHE A 63 -1.61 15.13 -8.85
C PHE A 63 -2.79 15.22 -9.83
N PHE A 64 -3.98 15.56 -9.33
CA PHE A 64 -4.97 16.16 -10.22
C PHE A 64 -4.47 17.56 -10.57
N LEU A 65 -4.00 17.68 -11.81
CA LEU A 65 -4.06 18.93 -12.56
C LEU A 65 -5.46 19.53 -12.37
N ASP A 66 -5.54 20.83 -12.03
CA ASP A 66 -6.69 21.76 -12.21
C ASP A 66 -7.11 22.66 -11.03
N TYR A 67 -6.30 22.81 -9.96
CA TYR A 67 -6.49 23.97 -9.06
C TYR A 67 -5.19 24.72 -8.76
N PRO A 68 -4.85 25.76 -9.55
CA PRO A 68 -3.71 26.62 -9.30
C PRO A 68 -4.11 27.80 -8.41
N MET A 69 -4.50 27.59 -7.16
CA MET A 69 -4.48 28.69 -6.17
C MET A 69 -4.64 28.16 -4.75
N PHE A 70 -3.61 28.38 -3.94
CA PHE A 70 -3.55 28.15 -2.48
C PHE A 70 -3.44 26.68 -2.02
N ILE A 71 -2.21 26.14 -2.04
CA ILE A 71 -1.51 25.52 -0.88
C ILE A 71 0.00 25.37 -1.26
N ASN A 72 0.85 25.45 -0.25
CA ASN A 72 2.27 25.82 -0.23
C ASN A 72 3.32 24.95 -1.02
N PRO A 73 4.55 25.49 -1.22
CA PRO A 73 5.64 24.95 -2.05
C PRO A 73 6.33 23.65 -1.57
N TRP A 74 5.77 22.91 -0.63
CA TRP A 74 6.26 21.56 -0.33
C TRP A 74 5.63 20.58 -1.32
N ALA A 75 6.00 20.76 -2.59
CA ALA A 75 6.10 19.67 -3.53
C ALA A 75 7.13 18.71 -2.95
N VAL A 76 6.69 17.87 -2.01
CA VAL A 76 7.46 16.70 -1.64
C VAL A 76 7.56 15.92 -2.92
N LYS A 77 8.72 15.97 -3.57
CA LYS A 77 9.08 15.10 -4.67
C LYS A 77 8.70 13.70 -4.22
N ASN A 78 7.59 13.19 -4.74
CA ASN A 78 7.32 11.77 -4.66
C ASN A 78 8.55 11.11 -5.29
N PRO A 79 9.30 10.27 -4.57
CA PRO A 79 10.53 9.71 -5.13
C PRO A 79 10.30 8.86 -6.38
N LYS A 80 9.05 8.55 -6.74
CA LYS A 80 8.65 7.88 -7.98
C LYS A 80 7.31 8.46 -8.42
N GLY A 81 7.20 8.85 -9.68
CA GLY A 81 5.96 9.39 -10.28
C GLY A 81 4.79 8.40 -10.26
N PRO A 82 3.73 8.63 -11.07
CA PRO A 82 2.73 7.58 -11.31
C PRO A 82 3.46 6.29 -11.70
N THR A 83 2.93 5.14 -11.25
CA THR A 83 3.41 3.82 -11.66
C THR A 83 3.44 3.91 -13.17
N PRO A 84 4.58 3.66 -13.84
CA PRO A 84 4.65 3.85 -15.28
C PRO A 84 3.48 3.09 -15.88
N LEU A 85 2.56 3.82 -16.52
CA LEU A 85 1.59 3.19 -17.40
C LEU A 85 2.43 2.38 -18.37
N ILE A 86 2.22 1.06 -18.37
CA ILE A 86 2.84 0.17 -19.34
C ILE A 86 2.32 0.66 -20.70
N SER A 87 3.15 1.41 -21.42
CA SER A 87 2.85 1.79 -22.80
C SER A 87 2.93 0.53 -23.64
N ALA A 88 1.95 0.31 -24.51
CA ALA A 88 1.85 -0.87 -25.36
C ALA A 88 3.02 -1.05 -26.36
N ASP A 89 3.96 -0.12 -26.39
CA ASP A 89 5.00 -0.04 -27.42
C ASP A 89 6.34 -0.71 -27.07
N SER A 90 6.54 -1.26 -25.87
CA SER A 90 7.76 -2.05 -25.57
C SER A 90 7.48 -3.54 -25.56
N SER A 91 7.28 -4.12 -26.76
CA SER A 91 7.20 -5.58 -26.96
C SER A 91 8.60 -6.20 -27.04
N PRO A 92 8.81 -7.31 -26.32
CA PRO A 92 9.32 -8.51 -26.98
C PRO A 92 8.25 -9.60 -26.88
N ARG A 93 7.70 -10.00 -28.04
CA ARG A 93 6.89 -11.21 -28.16
C ARG A 93 7.70 -12.40 -27.65
N GLN A 94 7.29 -12.99 -26.54
CA GLN A 94 7.59 -14.39 -26.25
C GLN A 94 6.29 -15.11 -25.91
N SER A 95 5.92 -16.00 -26.83
CA SER A 95 4.85 -16.97 -26.68
C SER A 95 5.25 -17.99 -25.61
N PHE A 96 4.39 -18.22 -24.63
CA PHE A 96 4.40 -19.48 -23.89
C PHE A 96 2.97 -19.91 -23.57
N ASP A 97 2.60 -21.06 -24.15
CA ASP A 97 1.56 -21.93 -23.61
C ASP A 97 2.03 -22.42 -22.24
N VAL A 98 1.29 -22.09 -21.18
CA VAL A 98 1.43 -22.73 -19.87
C VAL A 98 0.05 -23.20 -19.43
N THR A 99 -0.17 -24.50 -19.62
CA THR A 99 -1.28 -25.24 -19.01
C THR A 99 -1.08 -25.26 -17.50
N LEU A 100 -1.93 -24.55 -16.77
CA LEU A 100 -1.95 -24.54 -15.30
C LEU A 100 -2.82 -25.70 -14.78
N GLU A 101 -2.18 -26.77 -14.32
CA GLU A 101 -2.76 -27.65 -13.31
C GLU A 101 -2.08 -27.43 -11.96
N GLY A 102 -2.92 -27.16 -10.96
CA GLY A 102 -2.88 -27.81 -9.65
C GLY A 102 -1.61 -27.72 -8.80
N ASP A 103 -1.67 -26.86 -7.79
CA ASP A 103 -1.18 -27.14 -6.44
C ASP A 103 0.35 -27.25 -6.24
N ALA A 104 0.99 -26.09 -6.16
CA ALA A 104 2.16 -25.90 -5.33
C ALA A 104 2.23 -24.42 -4.93
N ARG A 105 2.39 -24.14 -3.64
CA ARG A 105 2.69 -22.81 -3.08
C ARG A 105 3.58 -22.04 -4.05
N THR A 106 3.04 -21.02 -4.70
CA THR A 106 3.79 -20.18 -5.63
C THR A 106 4.92 -19.55 -4.81
N ARG A 107 6.10 -20.14 -4.93
CA ARG A 107 7.33 -19.66 -4.35
C ARG A 107 7.74 -18.46 -5.19
N VAL A 108 7.11 -17.33 -4.89
CA VAL A 108 7.41 -16.07 -5.57
C VAL A 108 8.76 -15.60 -5.04
N GLU A 109 9.79 -15.80 -5.86
CA GLU A 109 11.14 -15.33 -5.58
C GLU A 109 11.15 -13.78 -5.59
N PRO A 110 11.92 -13.11 -4.73
CA PRO A 110 12.03 -11.64 -4.71
C PRO A 110 12.70 -11.11 -5.99
N GLY A 111 12.20 -10.02 -6.57
CA GLY A 111 12.76 -9.43 -7.81
C GLY A 111 11.83 -9.45 -9.03
N VAL A 112 10.53 -9.66 -8.80
CA VAL A 112 9.48 -9.72 -9.82
C VAL A 112 9.35 -8.35 -10.50
N SER A 113 9.47 -8.28 -11.84
CA SER A 113 9.25 -7.04 -12.56
C SER A 113 7.78 -6.58 -12.38
N PRO A 114 7.46 -5.28 -12.60
CA PRO A 114 6.06 -4.83 -12.53
C PRO A 114 5.11 -5.64 -13.42
N GLN A 115 5.60 -6.15 -14.56
CA GLN A 115 4.84 -7.00 -15.46
C GLN A 115 4.64 -8.41 -14.88
N ASP A 116 5.71 -9.04 -14.38
CA ASP A 116 5.61 -10.36 -13.75
C ASP A 116 4.64 -10.34 -12.55
N LEU A 117 4.63 -9.23 -11.80
CA LEU A 117 3.69 -9.03 -10.71
C LEU A 117 2.27 -8.97 -11.27
N LYS A 118 2.02 -8.19 -12.31
CA LYS A 118 0.71 -8.12 -12.96
C LYS A 118 0.24 -9.51 -13.39
N ASP A 119 1.09 -10.32 -14.00
CA ASP A 119 0.72 -11.65 -14.49
C ASP A 119 0.38 -12.62 -13.34
N VAL A 120 1.19 -12.65 -12.28
CA VAL A 120 0.90 -13.43 -11.06
C VAL A 120 -0.44 -13.02 -10.45
N MET A 121 -0.68 -11.71 -10.41
CA MET A 121 -1.87 -11.12 -9.82
C MET A 121 -3.13 -11.39 -10.65
N MET A 122 -3.03 -11.32 -11.98
CA MET A 122 -4.10 -11.69 -12.91
C MET A 122 -4.52 -13.13 -12.71
N GLY A 123 -3.57 -14.07 -12.61
CA GLY A 123 -3.88 -15.47 -12.31
C GLY A 123 -4.54 -15.67 -10.95
N ARG A 124 -3.98 -15.05 -9.90
CA ARG A 124 -4.49 -15.14 -8.52
C ARG A 124 -5.93 -14.65 -8.40
N ASP A 125 -6.23 -13.51 -9.01
CA ASP A 125 -7.53 -12.84 -8.92
C ASP A 125 -8.48 -13.26 -10.07
N LYS A 126 -8.13 -14.32 -10.80
CA LYS A 126 -8.92 -14.90 -11.91
C LYS A 126 -9.31 -13.89 -12.97
N TYR A 127 -8.37 -13.00 -13.31
CA TYR A 127 -8.51 -11.97 -14.33
C TYR A 127 -9.74 -11.07 -14.10
N ARG A 128 -10.05 -10.79 -12.83
CA ARG A 128 -11.19 -9.97 -12.42
C ARG A 128 -10.78 -8.91 -11.41
N CYS A 129 -11.50 -7.79 -11.43
CA CYS A 129 -11.41 -6.80 -10.36
C CYS A 129 -11.90 -7.42 -9.04
N VAL A 130 -11.11 -7.32 -7.98
CA VAL A 130 -11.46 -7.88 -6.65
C VAL A 130 -12.69 -7.23 -6.02
N PHE A 131 -13.05 -6.01 -6.44
CA PHE A 131 -14.19 -5.27 -5.87
C PHE A 131 -15.47 -5.38 -6.70
N THR A 132 -15.35 -5.28 -8.03
CA THR A 132 -16.51 -5.23 -8.93
C THR A 132 -16.78 -6.55 -9.62
N HIS A 133 -15.86 -7.52 -9.51
CA HIS A 133 -15.86 -8.80 -10.21
C HIS A 133 -15.90 -8.72 -11.74
N LYS A 134 -15.79 -7.52 -12.32
CA LYS A 134 -15.73 -7.31 -13.76
C LYS A 134 -14.47 -7.97 -14.34
N PRO A 135 -14.58 -8.71 -15.45
CA PRO A 135 -13.45 -9.35 -16.08
C PRO A 135 -12.55 -8.35 -16.80
N ASP A 136 -11.28 -8.72 -16.99
CA ASP A 136 -10.33 -7.99 -17.80
C ASP A 136 -10.69 -7.99 -19.29
N GLY A 137 -10.64 -6.82 -19.94
CA GLY A 137 -11.00 -6.63 -21.34
C GLY A 137 -10.15 -7.45 -22.31
N ASP A 138 -8.83 -7.30 -22.21
CA ASP A 138 -7.88 -8.00 -23.09
C ASP A 138 -7.97 -9.52 -22.91
N SER A 139 -8.17 -9.98 -21.68
CA SER A 139 -8.32 -11.41 -21.37
C SER A 139 -9.61 -12.00 -21.93
N VAL A 140 -10.70 -11.22 -21.99
CA VAL A 140 -11.96 -11.65 -22.63
C VAL A 140 -11.79 -11.69 -24.16
N LEU A 141 -11.19 -10.66 -24.75
CA LEU A 141 -10.97 -10.59 -26.20
C LEU A 141 -10.00 -11.66 -26.70
N GLY A 142 -8.96 -11.96 -25.92
CA GLY A 142 -7.99 -13.01 -26.19
C GLY A 142 -8.48 -14.44 -25.89
N GLY A 143 -9.69 -14.60 -25.35
CA GLY A 143 -10.27 -15.91 -25.04
C GLY A 143 -9.70 -16.60 -23.79
N VAL A 144 -8.89 -15.91 -22.99
CA VAL A 144 -8.36 -16.41 -21.70
C VAL A 144 -9.49 -16.55 -20.67
N VAL A 145 -10.43 -15.60 -20.69
CA VAL A 145 -11.57 -15.55 -19.79
C VAL A 145 -12.86 -15.78 -20.57
N SER A 146 -13.48 -16.95 -20.37
CA SER A 146 -14.79 -17.25 -20.95
C SER A 146 -15.91 -16.64 -20.11
N VAL A 147 -16.68 -15.72 -20.70
CA VAL A 147 -17.85 -15.10 -20.09
C VAL A 147 -18.93 -14.97 -21.15
N ASP A 148 -20.16 -15.37 -20.81
CA ASP A 148 -21.28 -15.21 -21.72
C ASP A 148 -21.67 -13.72 -21.86
N LEU A 149 -22.17 -13.34 -23.04
CA LEU A 149 -22.51 -11.94 -23.35
C LEU A 149 -23.56 -11.36 -22.40
N GLN A 150 -24.44 -12.19 -21.83
CA GLN A 150 -25.50 -11.71 -20.95
C GLN A 150 -24.93 -11.33 -19.58
N THR A 151 -24.07 -12.17 -19.01
CA THR A 151 -23.31 -11.88 -17.78
C THR A 151 -22.38 -10.68 -17.98
N LEU A 152 -21.70 -10.59 -19.13
CA LEU A 152 -20.82 -9.46 -19.43
C LEU A 152 -21.61 -8.13 -19.44
N ARG A 153 -22.75 -8.10 -20.12
CA ARG A 153 -23.63 -6.93 -20.15
C ARG A 153 -24.20 -6.61 -18.76
N ALA A 154 -24.64 -7.61 -18.02
CA ALA A 154 -25.17 -7.44 -16.65
C ALA A 154 -24.12 -6.87 -15.70
N SER A 155 -22.85 -7.24 -15.86
CA SER A 155 -21.73 -6.67 -15.08
C SER A 155 -21.33 -5.25 -15.52
N GLY A 156 -21.95 -4.70 -16.57
CA GLY A 156 -21.58 -3.41 -17.14
C GLY A 156 -20.24 -3.46 -17.90
N GLY A 157 -19.97 -4.56 -18.60
CA GLY A 157 -18.83 -4.75 -19.49
C GLY A 157 -17.56 -5.28 -18.82
N ALA A 158 -16.55 -5.53 -19.66
CA ALA A 158 -15.18 -5.77 -19.22
C ALA A 158 -14.47 -4.45 -18.88
N VAL A 159 -13.37 -4.51 -18.15
CA VAL A 159 -12.60 -3.35 -17.70
C VAL A 159 -11.11 -3.61 -17.86
N ASP A 160 -10.32 -2.55 -17.90
CA ASP A 160 -8.87 -2.68 -17.81
C ASP A 160 -8.47 -2.88 -16.35
N LEU A 161 -7.77 -3.98 -16.07
CA LEU A 161 -7.29 -4.25 -14.72
C LEU A 161 -5.91 -3.63 -14.47
N GLN A 162 -5.77 -3.10 -13.27
CA GLN A 162 -4.58 -2.45 -12.75
C GLN A 162 -4.14 -3.14 -11.46
N VAL A 163 -2.82 -3.20 -11.25
CA VAL A 163 -2.25 -3.63 -9.97
C VAL A 163 -2.31 -2.43 -9.02
N ALA A 164 -3.01 -2.60 -7.90
CA ALA A 164 -2.99 -1.66 -6.79
C ALA A 164 -2.15 -2.24 -5.64
N HIS A 165 -1.19 -1.47 -5.15
CA HIS A 165 -0.39 -1.83 -3.99
C HIS A 165 -1.09 -1.40 -2.70
N ILE A 166 -1.12 -2.25 -1.69
CA ILE A 166 -1.62 -1.91 -0.34
C ILE A 166 -0.67 -0.89 0.29
N ILE A 167 0.62 -1.20 0.31
CA ILE A 167 1.69 -0.29 0.71
C ILE A 167 2.36 0.22 -0.56
N SER A 168 2.11 1.49 -0.90
CA SER A 168 2.53 2.08 -2.18
C SER A 168 3.96 2.65 -2.17
N HIS A 169 4.55 2.80 -0.98
CA HIS A 169 5.88 3.37 -0.80
C HIS A 169 6.91 2.34 -0.35
N SER A 170 8.17 2.62 -0.66
CA SER A 170 9.30 1.83 -0.18
C SER A 170 9.35 1.82 1.34
N LEU A 171 9.17 0.65 1.93
CA LEU A 171 9.26 0.47 3.39
C LEU A 171 10.67 0.67 3.94
N THR A 172 11.67 0.65 3.07
CA THR A 172 13.08 0.94 3.39
C THR A 172 13.42 2.43 3.33
N ALA A 173 12.50 3.29 2.87
CA ALA A 173 12.77 4.73 2.80
C ALA A 173 12.92 5.32 4.20
N ASP A 174 13.89 6.24 4.33
CA ASP A 174 14.09 7.04 5.54
C ASP A 174 12.90 7.96 5.80
N VAL A 175 12.51 8.09 7.07
CA VAL A 175 11.43 8.99 7.49
C VAL A 175 12.03 10.35 7.80
N GLY A 176 12.35 11.09 6.74
CA GLY A 176 12.99 12.41 6.84
C GLY A 176 12.11 13.48 7.50
N GLY A 177 12.68 14.68 7.68
CA GLY A 177 11.96 15.87 8.16
C GLY A 177 11.97 16.08 9.68
N MET A 178 12.73 15.27 10.42
CA MET A 178 12.95 15.47 11.86
C MET A 178 14.11 16.42 12.16
N THR A 179 14.11 17.04 13.35
CA THR A 179 15.30 17.72 13.88
C THR A 179 16.35 16.69 14.32
N ARG A 180 17.62 17.12 14.44
CA ARG A 180 18.71 16.25 14.92
C ARG A 180 18.41 15.67 16.31
N SER A 181 17.95 16.52 17.24
CA SER A 181 17.56 16.10 18.61
C SER A 181 16.52 14.98 18.61
N ALA A 182 15.45 15.11 17.81
CA ALA A 182 14.43 14.07 17.72
C ALA A 182 14.94 12.84 16.97
N HIS A 183 15.69 13.00 15.89
CA HIS A 183 16.28 11.89 15.15
C HIS A 183 17.20 11.04 16.03
N ASP A 184 18.08 11.67 16.81
CA ASP A 184 19.00 10.99 17.74
C ASP A 184 18.24 10.22 18.83
N LYS A 185 17.09 10.73 19.25
CA LYS A 185 16.24 10.12 20.28
C LYS A 185 15.22 9.12 19.74
N LEU A 186 15.02 9.08 18.43
CA LEU A 186 14.07 8.23 17.70
C LEU A 186 14.79 7.38 16.64
N GLN A 187 16.06 7.03 16.88
CA GLN A 187 16.89 6.24 15.96
C GLN A 187 16.27 4.89 15.57
N TRP A 188 15.38 4.35 16.40
CA TRP A 188 14.62 3.13 16.08
C TRP A 188 13.75 3.31 14.83
N ALA A 189 13.29 4.53 14.52
CA ALA A 189 12.41 4.86 13.41
C ALA A 189 13.20 5.19 12.12
N SER A 190 14.23 4.39 11.83
CA SER A 190 15.12 4.59 10.68
C SER A 190 14.46 4.29 9.32
N SER A 191 13.26 3.71 9.32
CA SER A 191 12.52 3.42 8.09
C SER A 191 11.01 3.34 8.34
N ALA A 192 10.22 3.46 7.28
CA ALA A 192 8.78 3.28 7.36
C ALA A 192 8.37 1.87 7.84
N ALA A 193 9.13 0.82 7.48
CA ALA A 193 8.93 -0.52 8.05
C ALA A 193 9.06 -0.51 9.57
N ALA A 194 10.09 0.13 10.13
CA ALA A 194 10.29 0.14 11.58
C ALA A 194 9.14 0.86 12.31
N VAL A 195 8.64 1.97 11.73
CA VAL A 195 7.45 2.68 12.24
C VAL A 195 6.22 1.80 12.19
N LEU A 196 6.00 1.11 11.06
CA LEU A 196 4.87 0.19 10.90
C LEU A 196 4.95 -1.00 11.85
N ASP A 197 6.13 -1.62 12.00
CA ASP A 197 6.35 -2.76 12.91
C ASP A 197 5.98 -2.40 14.34
N ARG A 198 6.50 -1.25 14.81
CA ARG A 198 6.20 -0.75 16.14
C ARG A 198 4.74 -0.40 16.33
N PHE A 199 4.14 0.32 15.39
CA PHE A 199 2.76 0.77 15.53
C PHE A 199 1.78 -0.38 15.43
N ALA A 200 2.01 -1.31 14.49
CA ALA A 200 1.11 -2.43 14.26
C ALA A 200 1.36 -3.59 15.24
N GLY A 201 2.53 -3.66 15.86
CA GLY A 201 2.95 -4.80 16.67
C GLY A 201 3.14 -6.05 15.82
N ILE A 202 3.59 -5.88 14.57
CA ILE A 202 3.85 -6.96 13.63
C ILE A 202 5.32 -6.90 13.18
N GLU A 203 5.83 -8.00 12.65
CA GLU A 203 7.13 -8.03 11.99
C GLU A 203 6.91 -8.01 10.46
N ILE A 204 6.81 -6.82 9.85
CA ILE A 204 6.48 -6.66 8.43
C ILE A 204 7.51 -7.36 7.54
N LYS A 205 8.77 -7.48 7.97
CA LYS A 205 9.81 -8.24 7.27
C LYS A 205 9.50 -9.74 7.17
N SER A 206 8.78 -10.29 8.15
CA SER A 206 8.34 -11.69 8.12
C SER A 206 7.20 -11.93 7.10
N ILE A 207 6.39 -10.88 6.85
CA ILE A 207 5.25 -10.91 5.92
C ILE A 207 5.72 -10.58 4.50
N LEU A 208 6.42 -9.46 4.34
CA LEU A 208 6.98 -8.95 3.10
C LEU A 208 8.47 -9.25 3.08
N ARG A 209 8.83 -10.42 2.52
CA ARG A 209 10.23 -10.80 2.33
C ARG A 209 10.99 -9.69 1.62
N ASN A 210 12.13 -9.30 2.18
CA ASN A 210 12.99 -8.21 1.69
C ASN A 210 12.32 -6.83 1.58
N LEU A 211 11.15 -6.63 2.20
CA LEU A 211 10.37 -5.40 2.11
C LEU A 211 10.07 -4.98 0.65
N ASP A 212 9.98 -5.97 -0.25
CA ASP A 212 9.70 -5.74 -1.65
C ASP A 212 8.25 -5.28 -1.81
N VAL A 213 8.09 -4.07 -2.35
CA VAL A 213 6.77 -3.50 -2.65
C VAL A 213 6.08 -4.30 -3.74
N HIS A 214 6.83 -4.94 -4.64
CA HIS A 214 6.31 -5.79 -5.72
C HIS A 214 5.99 -7.22 -5.26
N ASN A 215 5.67 -7.40 -3.97
CA ASN A 215 5.20 -8.67 -3.45
C ASN A 215 3.69 -8.87 -3.75
N PRO A 216 3.25 -10.01 -4.29
CA PRO A 216 1.83 -10.30 -4.50
C PRO A 216 0.97 -10.20 -3.24
N LEU A 217 1.52 -10.42 -2.04
CA LEU A 217 0.81 -10.22 -0.77
C LEU A 217 0.50 -8.74 -0.48
N ASN A 218 1.24 -7.83 -1.10
CA ASN A 218 1.09 -6.38 -0.98
C ASN A 218 0.29 -5.77 -2.14
N ALA A 219 -0.39 -6.58 -2.96
CA ALA A 219 -1.13 -6.07 -4.11
C ALA A 219 -2.46 -6.80 -4.34
N PHE A 220 -3.34 -6.19 -5.14
CA PHE A 220 -4.57 -6.77 -5.68
C PHE A 220 -4.91 -6.21 -7.07
N MET A 221 -5.62 -6.99 -7.88
CA MET A 221 -6.12 -6.54 -9.17
C MET A 221 -7.42 -5.75 -9.00
N THR A 222 -7.47 -4.55 -9.55
CA THR A 222 -8.64 -3.68 -9.47
C THR A 222 -8.88 -2.95 -10.79
N SER A 223 -10.13 -2.56 -11.03
CA SER A 223 -10.47 -1.58 -12.06
C SER A 223 -10.07 -0.18 -11.60
N HIS A 224 -10.14 0.79 -12.52
CA HIS A 224 -9.76 2.18 -12.27
C HIS A 224 -10.46 2.82 -11.06
N ASP A 225 -11.80 2.82 -10.99
CA ASP A 225 -12.51 3.61 -9.96
C ASP A 225 -12.19 3.17 -8.52
N PRO A 226 -12.22 1.87 -8.15
CA PRO A 226 -11.82 1.45 -6.81
C PRO A 226 -10.32 1.69 -6.55
N HIS A 227 -9.45 1.62 -7.56
CA HIS A 227 -8.04 1.95 -7.41
C HIS A 227 -7.86 3.40 -6.96
N VAL A 228 -8.51 4.33 -7.67
CA VAL A 228 -8.45 5.77 -7.35
C VAL A 228 -8.97 6.05 -5.95
N ARG A 229 -10.10 5.44 -5.57
CA ARG A 229 -10.67 5.60 -4.23
C ARG A 229 -9.77 5.01 -3.15
N PHE A 230 -9.11 3.89 -3.41
CA PHE A 230 -8.21 3.25 -2.45
C PHE A 230 -6.94 4.10 -2.23
N ASP A 231 -6.31 4.57 -3.31
CA ASP A 231 -5.15 5.47 -3.26
C ASP A 231 -5.47 6.81 -2.57
N GLY A 232 -6.70 7.29 -2.74
CA GLY A 232 -7.22 8.50 -2.11
C GLY A 232 -7.65 8.33 -0.65
N LEU A 233 -7.59 7.11 -0.09
CA LEU A 233 -8.11 6.75 1.23
C LEU A 233 -9.63 6.98 1.41
N ASP A 234 -10.38 7.07 0.31
CA ASP A 234 -11.85 7.13 0.30
C ASP A 234 -12.49 5.75 0.52
N MET A 235 -11.69 4.69 0.39
CA MET A 235 -12.04 3.33 0.77
C MET A 235 -10.87 2.64 1.47
N TRP A 236 -11.19 1.69 2.34
CA TRP A 236 -10.20 0.88 3.05
C TRP A 236 -10.67 -0.58 3.17
N LEU A 237 -9.72 -1.48 3.36
CA LEU A 237 -9.99 -2.89 3.58
C LEU A 237 -10.16 -3.15 5.07
N THR A 238 -11.10 -4.02 5.43
CA THR A 238 -11.25 -4.51 6.79
C THR A 238 -11.02 -6.02 6.81
N PRO A 239 -10.41 -6.57 7.86
CA PRO A 239 -10.31 -8.02 8.02
C PRO A 239 -11.70 -8.64 7.95
N SER A 240 -11.93 -9.51 6.97
CA SER A 240 -13.17 -10.27 6.92
C SER A 240 -13.18 -11.29 8.06
N LYS A 241 -14.33 -11.47 8.73
CA LYS A 241 -14.51 -12.50 9.77
C LYS A 241 -14.54 -13.94 9.20
N ALA A 242 -13.94 -14.18 8.03
CA ALA A 242 -14.00 -15.48 7.40
C ALA A 242 -13.53 -16.55 8.39
N ARG A 243 -14.43 -17.50 8.70
CA ARG A 243 -14.09 -18.73 9.40
C ARG A 243 -12.85 -19.32 8.73
N PRO A 244 -11.90 -19.90 9.48
CA PRO A 244 -10.79 -20.62 8.86
C PRO A 244 -11.39 -21.68 7.94
N LEU A 245 -11.31 -21.41 6.64
CA LEU A 245 -11.52 -22.43 5.64
C LEU A 245 -10.28 -23.32 5.76
N PHE A 246 -10.52 -24.54 6.23
CA PHE A 246 -9.59 -25.66 6.30
C PHE A 246 -8.65 -25.69 7.52
N VAL A 247 -9.15 -26.30 8.60
CA VAL A 247 -8.36 -27.29 9.34
C VAL A 247 -8.62 -28.61 8.63
N ASN A 248 -7.64 -29.10 7.87
CA ASN A 248 -7.53 -30.52 7.53
C ASN A 248 -6.50 -31.14 8.47
#